data_AF-A0AAU4E3R3-F1
#
_entry.id   AF-A0AAU4E3R3-F1
#
_cell.length_a   1.000
_cell.length_b   1.000
_cell.length_c   1.000
_cell.angle_alpha   90.00
_cell.angle_beta   90.00
_cell.angle_gamma   90.00
#
_symmetry.space_group_name_H-M   'P 1'
#
loop_
_entity.id
_entity.type
_entity.pdbx_description
1 polymer ?
#
loop_
_entity_poly.entity_id
_entity_poly.type
_entity_poly.pdbx_seq_one_letter_code
_entity_poly.pdbx_strand_id
1 'polypeptide(L)'
;MKYSIYRAGARFSGHLNRALDADDDIAVKAGHIWANASLNDLLPEACPSDIADLPVRARQGAAQTMATAPQRAHGVLVRLFDDGDPDVRKAAAAAIRVLHEPDSASISERVVAAYAASRAFLDHFGDLFHELERSLRLPSTTIIACERAVEHAGVELGDLSRAAAAICRDIVAVVLRLYRQGDAAMRNRCLDVVDKLADAGAYGLPEALQYER
;
A
#
# COMPACT_ATOMS: atom_id res chain seq x y z
N MET A 1 -17.73 19.65 11.89
CA MET A 1 -18.03 18.36 12.56
C MET A 1 -16.83 17.77 13.29
N LYS A 2 -15.61 17.77 12.72
CA LYS A 2 -14.36 17.30 13.39
C LYS A 2 -14.18 17.87 14.81
N TYR A 3 -14.25 19.19 14.98
CA TYR A 3 -14.16 19.85 16.31
C TYR A 3 -15.33 19.55 17.27
N SER A 4 -16.48 19.13 16.75
CA SER A 4 -17.69 18.88 17.53
C SER A 4 -17.65 17.51 18.21
N ILE A 5 -17.08 16.50 17.54
CA ILE A 5 -16.84 15.17 18.12
C ILE A 5 -15.83 15.26 19.26
N TYR A 6 -14.77 16.06 19.09
CA TYR A 6 -13.75 16.27 20.12
C TYR A 6 -14.25 16.96 21.39
N ARG A 7 -15.35 17.74 21.34
CA ARG A 7 -15.86 18.48 22.51
C ARG A 7 -17.15 17.90 23.11
N ALA A 8 -17.91 17.09 22.37
CA ALA A 8 -19.19 16.53 22.85
C ALA A 8 -19.51 15.18 22.19
N GLY A 9 -18.56 14.24 22.22
CA GLY A 9 -18.62 12.95 21.50
C GLY A 9 -19.93 12.18 21.66
N ALA A 10 -20.48 12.10 22.88
CA ALA A 10 -21.74 11.39 23.14
C ALA A 10 -22.93 11.96 22.35
N ARG A 11 -23.02 13.28 22.19
CA ARG A 11 -24.12 13.96 21.48
C ARG A 11 -24.02 13.84 19.96
N PHE A 12 -22.81 13.70 19.42
CA PHE A 12 -22.59 13.63 17.97
C PHE A 12 -22.45 12.21 17.42
N SER A 13 -22.30 11.20 18.30
CA SER A 13 -22.23 9.78 17.94
C SER A 13 -23.42 9.33 17.08
N GLY A 14 -24.65 9.64 17.47
CA GLY A 14 -25.85 9.27 16.70
C GLY A 14 -25.94 9.93 15.31
N HIS A 15 -25.41 11.15 15.17
CA HIS A 15 -25.31 11.80 13.86
C HIS A 15 -24.21 11.17 12.99
N LEU A 16 -23.08 10.81 13.61
CA LEU A 16 -22.00 10.13 12.91
C LEU A 16 -22.44 8.74 12.45
N ASN A 17 -23.07 7.93 13.31
CA ASN A 17 -23.57 6.60 12.95
C ASN A 17 -24.54 6.66 11.78
N ARG A 18 -25.54 7.56 11.82
CA ARG A 18 -26.45 7.73 10.69
C ARG A 18 -25.75 8.15 9.40
N ALA A 19 -24.69 8.94 9.51
CA ALA A 19 -23.91 9.35 8.34
C ALA A 19 -23.02 8.21 7.81
N LEU A 20 -22.50 7.34 8.69
CA LEU A 20 -21.75 6.14 8.31
C LEU A 20 -22.62 5.15 7.54
N ASP A 21 -23.90 5.04 7.90
CA ASP A 21 -24.90 4.16 7.27
C ASP A 21 -25.52 4.72 5.98
N ALA A 22 -25.06 5.86 5.47
CA ALA A 22 -25.53 6.39 4.20
C ALA A 22 -24.98 5.60 3.00
N ASP A 23 -25.68 5.59 1.87
CA ASP A 23 -25.25 4.86 0.66
C ASP A 23 -24.46 5.73 -0.36
N ASP A 24 -24.27 7.01 -0.04
CA ASP A 24 -23.68 8.02 -0.91
C ASP A 24 -22.34 8.57 -0.36
N ASP A 25 -21.91 9.70 -0.90
CA ASP A 25 -20.66 10.36 -0.51
C ASP A 25 -20.70 10.90 0.93
N ILE A 26 -21.87 10.92 1.58
CA ILE A 26 -21.99 11.24 3.02
C ILE A 26 -21.28 10.17 3.83
N ALA A 27 -21.42 8.89 3.48
CA ALA A 27 -20.74 7.81 4.19
C ALA A 27 -19.22 7.86 4.01
N VAL A 28 -18.73 8.22 2.83
CA VAL A 28 -17.28 8.44 2.61
C VAL A 28 -16.78 9.56 3.53
N LYS A 29 -17.50 10.69 3.58
CA LYS A 29 -17.15 11.81 4.47
C LYS A 29 -17.23 11.42 5.95
N ALA A 30 -18.22 10.63 6.34
CA ALA A 30 -18.34 10.10 7.69
C ALA A 30 -17.18 9.15 8.04
N GLY A 31 -16.76 8.31 7.10
CA GLY A 31 -15.59 7.44 7.21
C GLY A 31 -14.31 8.23 7.48
N HIS A 32 -14.08 9.35 6.79
CA HIS A 32 -12.95 10.25 7.09
C HIS A 32 -13.00 10.77 8.53
N ILE A 33 -14.18 11.17 9.00
CA ILE A 33 -14.37 11.69 10.34
C ILE A 33 -14.12 10.59 11.38
N TRP A 34 -14.65 9.39 11.13
CA TRP A 34 -14.44 8.21 11.96
C TRP A 34 -12.95 7.87 12.06
N ALA A 35 -12.24 7.80 10.94
CA ALA A 35 -10.81 7.49 10.92
C ALA A 35 -9.97 8.55 11.64
N ASN A 36 -10.30 9.83 11.47
CA ASN A 36 -9.66 10.91 12.23
C ASN A 36 -9.93 10.78 13.74
N ALA A 37 -11.14 10.40 14.16
CA ALA A 37 -11.45 10.22 15.56
C ALA A 37 -10.73 8.99 16.14
N SER A 38 -10.75 7.87 15.43
CA SER A 38 -10.06 6.62 15.77
C SER A 38 -8.55 6.82 15.92
N LEU A 39 -7.89 7.42 14.92
CA LEU A 39 -6.44 7.66 14.98
C LEU A 39 -5.99 8.52 16.15
N ASN A 40 -6.87 9.37 16.69
CA ASN A 40 -6.57 10.28 17.80
C ASN A 40 -7.14 9.77 19.13
N ASP A 41 -7.63 8.53 19.22
CA ASP A 41 -8.23 7.95 20.42
C ASP A 41 -9.41 8.78 20.97
N LEU A 42 -10.18 9.39 20.06
CA LEU A 42 -11.30 10.28 20.35
C LEU A 42 -12.61 9.79 19.73
N LEU A 43 -12.66 8.51 19.37
CA LEU A 43 -13.87 7.88 18.85
C LEU A 43 -14.89 7.69 19.99
N PRO A 44 -16.12 8.21 19.87
CA PRO A 44 -17.14 7.99 20.89
C PRO A 44 -17.48 6.51 21.05
N GLU A 45 -17.72 6.05 22.29
CA GLU A 45 -18.04 4.65 22.61
C GLU A 45 -19.25 4.10 21.86
N ALA A 46 -20.22 4.95 21.53
CA ALA A 46 -21.41 4.58 20.77
C ALA A 46 -21.17 4.42 19.26
N CYS A 47 -19.98 4.71 18.76
CA CYS A 47 -19.61 4.50 17.36
C CYS A 47 -18.93 3.13 17.18
N PRO A 48 -19.05 2.50 15.99
CA PRO A 48 -18.37 1.23 15.71
C PRO A 48 -16.87 1.36 15.97
N SER A 49 -16.27 0.48 16.77
CA SER A 49 -14.85 0.58 17.13
C SER A 49 -13.93 -0.12 16.15
N ASP A 50 -14.43 -1.11 15.39
CA ASP A 50 -13.68 -1.76 14.33
C ASP A 50 -14.07 -1.20 12.96
N ILE A 51 -13.08 -0.98 12.10
CA ILE A 51 -13.29 -0.59 10.71
C ILE A 51 -14.11 -1.64 9.94
N ALA A 52 -14.01 -2.92 10.32
CA ALA A 52 -14.73 -4.02 9.67
C ALA A 52 -16.26 -3.89 9.84
N ASP A 53 -16.70 -3.22 10.92
CA ASP A 53 -18.11 -2.99 11.23
C ASP A 53 -18.71 -1.82 10.43
N LEU A 54 -17.88 -1.05 9.71
CA LEU A 54 -18.36 0.06 8.89
C LEU A 54 -18.91 -0.45 7.55
N PRO A 55 -19.97 0.20 7.02
CA PRO A 55 -20.41 0.02 5.63
C PRO A 55 -19.29 0.33 4.63
N VAL A 56 -19.37 -0.27 3.43
CA VAL A 56 -18.31 -0.20 2.40
C VAL A 56 -17.89 1.25 2.09
N ARG A 57 -18.85 2.14 1.83
CA ARG A 57 -18.59 3.56 1.53
C ARG A 57 -17.87 4.27 2.69
N ALA A 58 -18.25 3.96 3.92
CA ALA A 58 -17.57 4.49 5.11
C ALA A 58 -16.17 3.90 5.30
N ARG A 59 -15.97 2.59 5.06
CA ARG A 59 -14.63 1.97 5.04
C ARG A 59 -13.73 2.61 4.01
N GLN A 60 -14.25 2.94 2.82
CA GLN A 60 -13.49 3.59 1.77
C GLN A 60 -12.97 4.96 2.23
N GLY A 61 -13.83 5.80 2.81
CA GLY A 61 -13.41 7.10 3.37
C GLY A 61 -12.44 6.95 4.54
N ALA A 62 -12.66 5.95 5.42
CA ALA A 62 -11.74 5.65 6.50
C ALA A 62 -10.36 5.24 5.96
N ALA A 63 -10.31 4.33 4.97
CA ALA A 63 -9.09 3.88 4.31
C ALA A 63 -8.30 5.03 3.68
N GLN A 64 -8.98 5.97 3.00
CA GLN A 64 -8.35 7.17 2.43
C GLN A 64 -7.66 8.03 3.49
N THR A 65 -8.25 8.19 4.67
CA THR A 65 -7.63 8.93 5.79
C THR A 65 -6.50 8.13 6.44
N MET A 66 -6.67 6.81 6.61
CA MET A 66 -5.64 5.95 7.18
C MET A 66 -4.38 5.92 6.30
N ALA A 67 -4.56 5.96 4.97
CA ALA A 67 -3.49 5.99 3.99
C ALA A 67 -2.61 7.26 4.08
N THR A 68 -3.11 8.38 4.61
CA THR A 68 -2.29 9.60 4.75
C THR A 68 -1.38 9.56 5.99
N ALA A 69 -1.51 8.53 6.85
CA ALA A 69 -0.74 8.41 8.08
C ALA A 69 -0.39 6.94 8.39
N PRO A 70 0.30 6.21 7.48
CA PRO A 70 0.59 4.79 7.65
C PRO A 70 1.32 4.45 8.94
N GLN A 71 2.20 5.32 9.43
CA GLN A 71 2.90 5.19 10.70
C GLN A 71 1.93 5.00 11.90
N ARG A 72 0.79 5.71 11.88
CA ARG A 72 -0.26 5.59 12.92
C ARG A 72 -1.28 4.50 12.58
N ALA A 73 -1.55 4.31 11.29
CA ALA A 73 -2.62 3.44 10.81
C ALA A 73 -2.18 2.01 10.45
N HIS A 74 -0.89 1.66 10.59
CA HIS A 74 -0.32 0.44 10.03
C HIS A 74 -1.09 -0.84 10.37
N GLY A 75 -1.55 -1.00 11.63
CA GLY A 75 -2.33 -2.18 12.04
C GLY A 75 -3.67 -2.30 11.31
N VAL A 76 -4.31 -1.17 11.01
CA VAL A 76 -5.57 -1.13 10.26
C VAL A 76 -5.33 -1.30 8.76
N LEU A 77 -4.30 -0.64 8.22
CA LEU A 77 -3.94 -0.73 6.80
C LEU A 77 -3.64 -2.15 6.35
N VAL A 78 -2.92 -2.94 7.17
CA VAL A 78 -2.66 -4.36 6.89
C VAL A 78 -3.95 -5.13 6.58
N ARG A 79 -5.05 -4.83 7.30
CA ARG A 79 -6.35 -5.46 7.06
C ARG A 79 -7.05 -4.90 5.82
N LEU A 80 -6.95 -3.59 5.61
CA LEU A 80 -7.61 -2.92 4.49
C LEU A 80 -7.00 -3.26 3.12
N PHE A 81 -5.73 -3.63 3.06
CA PHE A 81 -5.13 -4.14 1.83
C PHE A 81 -5.80 -5.43 1.33
N ASP A 82 -6.44 -6.17 2.24
CA ASP A 82 -7.24 -7.36 1.95
C ASP A 82 -8.73 -7.13 2.19
N ASP A 83 -9.23 -5.90 2.04
CA ASP A 83 -10.67 -5.65 2.11
C ASP A 83 -11.43 -6.37 0.98
N GLY A 84 -12.64 -6.85 1.30
CA GLY A 84 -13.55 -7.48 0.35
C GLY A 84 -13.87 -6.58 -0.84
N ASP A 85 -13.90 -5.27 -0.62
CA ASP A 85 -14.24 -4.28 -1.62
C ASP A 85 -13.00 -3.70 -2.34
N PRO A 86 -12.97 -3.68 -3.69
CA PRO A 86 -11.83 -3.17 -4.46
C PRO A 86 -11.57 -1.67 -4.27
N ASP A 87 -12.60 -0.85 -4.07
CA ASP A 87 -12.41 0.59 -3.88
C ASP A 87 -11.81 0.90 -2.50
N VAL A 88 -12.13 0.09 -1.49
CA VAL A 88 -11.47 0.15 -0.17
C VAL A 88 -10.00 -0.26 -0.26
N ARG A 89 -9.69 -1.35 -0.98
CA ARG A 89 -8.29 -1.77 -1.22
C ARG A 89 -7.49 -0.69 -1.92
N LYS A 90 -8.05 -0.10 -2.98
CA LYS A 90 -7.44 1.02 -3.72
C LYS A 90 -7.18 2.22 -2.83
N ALA A 91 -8.15 2.58 -2.00
CA ALA A 91 -8.00 3.68 -1.03
C ALA A 91 -6.86 3.42 -0.03
N ALA A 92 -6.74 2.19 0.48
CA ALA A 92 -5.66 1.81 1.38
C ALA A 92 -4.29 1.79 0.69
N ALA A 93 -4.22 1.30 -0.55
CA ALA A 93 -2.99 1.23 -1.35
C ALA A 93 -2.32 2.60 -1.55
N ALA A 94 -3.07 3.70 -1.48
CA ALA A 94 -2.51 5.05 -1.52
C ALA A 94 -1.49 5.32 -0.40
N ALA A 95 -1.50 4.53 0.67
CA ALA A 95 -0.51 4.60 1.75
C ALA A 95 0.93 4.42 1.26
N ILE A 96 1.13 3.66 0.19
CA ILE A 96 2.45 3.35 -0.37
C ILE A 96 3.19 4.62 -0.81
N ARG A 97 2.47 5.64 -1.28
CA ARG A 97 3.04 6.90 -1.77
C ARG A 97 3.65 7.79 -0.68
N VAL A 98 3.42 7.45 0.60
CA VAL A 98 3.88 8.25 1.74
C VAL A 98 4.74 7.44 2.72
N LEU A 99 5.23 6.26 2.31
CA LEU A 99 6.05 5.37 3.17
C LEU A 99 7.50 5.78 3.35
N HIS A 100 7.95 6.86 2.69
CA HIS A 100 9.36 7.21 2.53
C HIS A 100 9.93 8.02 3.69
N GLU A 101 9.16 8.22 4.76
CA GLU A 101 9.60 8.99 5.91
C GLU A 101 10.68 8.23 6.72
N PRO A 102 11.88 8.82 6.88
CA PRO A 102 13.08 8.12 7.37
C PRO A 102 12.98 7.53 8.80
N ASP A 103 12.10 8.06 9.64
CA ASP A 103 11.97 7.64 11.05
C ASP A 103 11.10 6.38 11.24
N SER A 104 10.60 5.78 10.15
CA SER A 104 9.55 4.74 10.19
C SER A 104 9.97 3.39 9.60
N ALA A 105 11.27 3.11 9.47
CA ALA A 105 11.78 1.96 8.71
C ALA A 105 11.11 0.61 9.04
N SER A 106 10.90 0.28 10.32
CA SER A 106 10.24 -0.97 10.74
C SER A 106 8.76 -1.04 10.39
N ILE A 107 8.08 0.11 10.37
CA ILE A 107 6.68 0.20 9.94
C ILE A 107 6.61 0.12 8.42
N SER A 108 7.53 0.78 7.71
CA SER A 108 7.63 0.67 6.26
C SER A 108 7.87 -0.78 5.82
N GLU A 109 8.78 -1.51 6.46
CA GLU A 109 8.97 -2.96 6.24
C GLU A 109 7.66 -3.74 6.42
N ARG A 110 6.96 -3.53 7.55
CA ARG A 110 5.69 -4.22 7.83
C ARG A 110 4.61 -3.90 6.80
N VAL A 111 4.43 -2.62 6.45
CA VAL A 111 3.38 -2.18 5.53
C VAL A 111 3.69 -2.64 4.11
N VAL A 112 4.94 -2.55 3.65
CA VAL A 112 5.35 -3.05 2.33
C VAL A 112 5.15 -4.57 2.25
N ALA A 113 5.57 -5.33 3.28
CA ALA A 113 5.38 -6.77 3.31
C ALA A 113 3.89 -7.15 3.26
N ALA A 114 3.05 -6.50 4.07
CA ALA A 114 1.62 -6.77 4.10
C ALA A 114 0.94 -6.38 2.79
N TYR A 115 1.28 -5.23 2.22
CA TYR A 115 0.77 -4.80 0.93
C TYR A 115 1.14 -5.80 -0.16
N ALA A 116 2.42 -6.17 -0.26
CA ALA A 116 2.89 -7.18 -1.21
C ALA A 116 2.19 -8.54 -1.02
N ALA A 117 1.82 -8.92 0.20
CA ALA A 117 1.09 -10.15 0.46
C ALA A 117 -0.42 -10.09 0.09
N SER A 118 -0.97 -8.90 -0.09
CA SER A 118 -2.42 -8.67 -0.17
C SER A 118 -3.03 -8.79 -1.57
N ARG A 119 -4.36 -8.79 -1.62
CA ARG A 119 -5.15 -8.64 -2.85
C ARG A 119 -4.97 -7.28 -3.52
N ALA A 120 -4.72 -6.21 -2.75
CA ALA A 120 -4.50 -4.87 -3.30
C ALA A 120 -3.23 -4.79 -4.18
N PHE A 121 -2.26 -5.68 -3.95
CA PHE A 121 -1.00 -5.67 -4.71
C PHE A 121 -1.24 -5.83 -6.21
N LEU A 122 -2.05 -6.80 -6.63
CA LEU A 122 -2.23 -7.11 -8.05
C LEU A 122 -2.95 -5.98 -8.80
N ASP A 123 -3.82 -5.26 -8.10
CA ASP A 123 -4.55 -4.13 -8.67
C ASP A 123 -3.64 -2.91 -8.91
N HIS A 124 -2.58 -2.73 -8.09
CA HIS A 124 -1.84 -1.46 -7.96
C HIS A 124 -0.32 -1.61 -7.70
N PHE A 125 0.34 -2.71 -8.09
CA PHE A 125 1.76 -2.93 -7.78
C PHE A 125 2.69 -1.92 -8.46
N GLY A 126 2.32 -1.36 -9.61
CA GLY A 126 3.13 -0.37 -10.33
C GLY A 126 3.46 0.86 -9.48
N ASP A 127 2.48 1.35 -8.70
CA ASP A 127 2.67 2.49 -7.79
C ASP A 127 3.73 2.18 -6.71
N LEU A 128 3.79 0.92 -6.23
CA LEU A 128 4.80 0.52 -5.26
C LEU A 128 6.21 0.58 -5.86
N PHE A 129 6.42 0.01 -7.04
CA PHE A 129 7.75 0.02 -7.66
C PHE A 129 8.20 1.42 -8.04
N HIS A 130 7.29 2.25 -8.53
CA HIS A 130 7.57 3.65 -8.82
C HIS A 130 8.07 4.40 -7.57
N GLU A 131 7.39 4.20 -6.45
CA GLU A 131 7.77 4.84 -5.19
C GLU A 131 9.08 4.26 -4.64
N LEU A 132 9.25 2.94 -4.63
CA LEU A 132 10.48 2.29 -4.16
C LEU A 132 11.71 2.70 -4.97
N GLU A 133 11.59 2.87 -6.29
CA GLU A 133 12.67 3.36 -7.15
C GLU A 133 13.20 4.71 -6.64
N ARG A 134 12.30 5.60 -6.20
CA ARG A 134 12.62 6.95 -5.71
C ARG A 134 13.09 6.97 -4.26
N SER A 135 12.91 5.88 -3.52
CA SER A 135 13.32 5.79 -2.12
C SER A 135 14.85 5.75 -1.98
N LEU A 136 15.40 6.36 -0.93
CA LEU A 136 16.85 6.33 -0.68
C LEU A 136 17.34 4.94 -0.24
N ARG A 137 16.56 4.26 0.60
CA ARG A 137 16.87 2.94 1.14
C ARG A 137 15.67 2.02 0.97
N LEU A 138 15.91 0.83 0.43
CA LEU A 138 14.87 -0.15 0.19
C LEU A 138 14.65 -1.00 1.46
N PRO A 139 13.39 -1.19 1.89
CA PRO A 139 13.06 -2.22 2.87
C PRO A 139 13.50 -3.58 2.36
N SER A 140 14.07 -4.42 3.23
CA SER A 140 14.44 -5.80 2.89
C SER A 140 13.24 -6.62 2.42
N THR A 141 12.03 -6.35 2.92
CA THR A 141 10.78 -7.01 2.47
C THR A 141 10.38 -6.66 1.05
N THR A 142 11.01 -5.68 0.42
CA THR A 142 10.75 -5.32 -0.99
C THR A 142 10.97 -6.51 -1.94
N ILE A 143 11.87 -7.43 -1.60
CA ILE A 143 12.08 -8.65 -2.38
C ILE A 143 10.80 -9.50 -2.52
N ILE A 144 9.90 -9.48 -1.53
CA ILE A 144 8.61 -10.18 -1.59
C ILE A 144 7.73 -9.58 -2.69
N ALA A 145 7.74 -8.26 -2.83
CA ALA A 145 7.02 -7.59 -3.90
C ALA A 145 7.63 -7.93 -5.28
N CYS A 146 8.96 -7.96 -5.39
CA CYS A 146 9.65 -8.36 -6.61
C CYS A 146 9.27 -9.78 -7.03
N GLU A 147 9.38 -10.75 -6.12
CA GLU A 147 9.02 -12.16 -6.35
C GLU A 147 7.58 -12.31 -6.81
N ARG A 148 6.64 -11.64 -6.12
CA ARG A 148 5.22 -11.71 -6.48
C ARG A 148 4.91 -11.01 -7.80
N ALA A 149 5.59 -9.91 -8.11
CA ALA A 149 5.42 -9.22 -9.38
C ALA A 149 5.83 -10.11 -10.55
N VAL A 150 6.97 -10.81 -10.46
CA VAL A 150 7.42 -11.72 -11.54
C VAL A 150 6.58 -12.99 -11.65
N GLU A 151 6.03 -13.47 -10.54
CA GLU A 151 5.07 -14.60 -10.55
C GLU A 151 3.74 -14.22 -11.21
N HIS A 152 3.27 -12.99 -11.00
CA HIS A 152 2.00 -12.54 -11.56
C HIS A 152 2.11 -12.07 -12.99
N ALA A 153 3.11 -11.25 -13.28
CA ALA A 153 3.16 -10.45 -14.50
C ALA A 153 3.67 -11.22 -15.72
N GLY A 154 4.12 -12.49 -15.59
CA GLY A 154 4.32 -13.45 -16.68
C GLY A 154 4.66 -12.84 -18.05
N VAL A 155 3.77 -13.02 -19.03
CA VAL A 155 3.90 -12.52 -20.42
C VAL A 155 3.74 -11.00 -20.52
N GLU A 156 3.05 -10.35 -19.57
CA GLU A 156 2.83 -8.89 -19.55
C GLU A 156 4.11 -8.10 -19.24
N LEU A 157 5.15 -8.72 -18.65
CA LEU A 157 6.46 -8.10 -18.46
C LEU A 157 7.23 -7.92 -19.78
N GLY A 158 6.90 -8.72 -20.79
CA GLY A 158 7.36 -8.57 -22.18
C GLY A 158 6.48 -7.64 -23.01
N ASP A 159 5.39 -7.08 -22.45
CA ASP A 159 4.54 -6.12 -23.14
C ASP A 159 5.29 -4.79 -23.33
N LEU A 160 5.32 -4.34 -24.58
CA LEU A 160 5.98 -3.12 -25.01
C LEU A 160 5.07 -1.89 -24.88
N SER A 161 3.85 -2.03 -24.33
CA SER A 161 3.06 -0.86 -23.98
C SER A 161 3.87 0.06 -23.06
N ARG A 162 3.79 1.38 -23.31
CA ARG A 162 4.64 2.37 -22.63
C ARG A 162 4.51 2.31 -21.10
N ALA A 163 3.32 1.97 -20.61
CA ALA A 163 3.04 1.82 -19.18
C ALA A 163 3.70 0.56 -18.60
N ALA A 164 3.54 -0.60 -19.24
CA ALA A 164 4.16 -1.85 -18.82
C ALA A 164 5.70 -1.76 -18.84
N ALA A 165 6.27 -1.17 -19.89
CA ALA A 165 7.71 -0.95 -20.02
C ALA A 165 8.29 0.03 -18.98
N ALA A 166 7.48 0.95 -18.45
CA ALA A 166 7.90 1.82 -17.35
C ALA A 166 7.96 1.05 -16.03
N ILE A 167 6.89 0.31 -15.70
CA ILE A 167 6.81 -0.52 -14.50
C ILE A 167 7.92 -1.58 -14.49
N CYS A 168 8.17 -2.23 -15.63
CA CYS A 168 9.23 -3.22 -15.77
C CYS A 168 10.61 -2.63 -15.46
N ARG A 169 10.90 -1.40 -15.93
CA ARG A 169 12.14 -0.69 -15.59
C ARG A 169 12.26 -0.38 -14.10
N ASP A 170 11.17 0.02 -13.46
CA ASP A 170 11.16 0.28 -12.02
C ASP A 170 11.43 -1.01 -11.23
N ILE A 171 10.84 -2.15 -11.63
CA ILE A 171 11.11 -3.46 -11.02
C ILE A 171 12.59 -3.85 -11.17
N VAL A 172 13.15 -3.73 -12.38
CA VAL A 172 14.57 -4.03 -12.65
C VAL A 172 15.49 -3.15 -11.81
N ALA A 173 15.21 -1.84 -11.73
CA ALA A 173 15.99 -0.91 -10.93
C ALA A 173 15.94 -1.28 -9.43
N VAL A 174 14.75 -1.59 -8.92
CA VAL A 174 14.54 -1.97 -7.51
C VAL A 174 15.26 -3.27 -7.16
N VAL A 175 15.17 -4.32 -7.98
CA VAL A 175 15.81 -5.62 -7.68
C VAL A 175 17.35 -5.53 -7.70
N LEU A 176 17.92 -4.79 -8.64
CA LEU A 176 19.38 -4.58 -8.71
C LEU A 176 19.89 -3.74 -7.53
N ARG A 177 19.11 -2.74 -7.11
CA ARG A 177 19.44 -1.98 -5.89
C ARG A 177 19.36 -2.84 -4.64
N LEU A 178 18.36 -3.71 -4.51
CA LEU A 178 18.29 -4.69 -3.41
C LEU A 178 19.49 -5.63 -3.42
N TYR A 179 19.88 -6.15 -4.59
CA TYR A 179 21.05 -7.00 -4.75
C TYR A 179 22.32 -6.33 -4.21
N ARG A 180 22.54 -5.05 -4.54
CA ARG A 180 23.69 -4.28 -4.06
C ARG A 180 23.65 -4.00 -2.56
N GLN A 181 22.46 -3.79 -1.99
CA GLN A 181 22.27 -3.49 -0.56
C GLN A 181 22.26 -4.75 0.33
N GLY A 182 21.98 -5.91 -0.26
CA GLY A 182 21.71 -7.16 0.46
C GLY A 182 22.95 -7.98 0.84
N ASP A 183 22.74 -8.88 1.79
CA ASP A 183 23.67 -9.96 2.13
C ASP A 183 23.62 -11.10 1.09
N ALA A 184 24.37 -12.19 1.34
CA ALA A 184 24.41 -13.32 0.41
C ALA A 184 23.04 -13.97 0.18
N ALA A 185 22.19 -14.06 1.22
CA ALA A 185 20.86 -14.65 1.10
C ALA A 185 19.94 -13.77 0.26
N MET A 186 19.95 -12.45 0.48
CA MET A 186 19.19 -11.50 -0.32
C MET A 186 19.66 -11.49 -1.78
N ARG A 187 20.98 -11.53 -2.00
CA ARG A 187 21.55 -11.56 -3.36
C ARG A 187 21.07 -12.76 -4.16
N ASN A 188 21.04 -13.96 -3.57
CA ASN A 188 20.54 -15.15 -4.24
C ASN A 188 19.07 -14.99 -4.65
N ARG A 189 18.21 -14.48 -3.76
CA ARG A 189 16.81 -14.22 -4.09
C ARG A 189 16.65 -13.19 -5.21
N CYS A 190 17.46 -12.13 -5.19
CA CYS A 190 17.44 -11.14 -6.27
C CYS A 190 17.85 -11.76 -7.61
N LEU A 191 18.82 -12.69 -7.62
CA LEU A 191 19.22 -13.40 -8.84
C LEU A 191 18.08 -14.28 -9.37
N ASP A 192 17.36 -15.00 -8.50
CA ASP A 192 16.18 -15.78 -8.91
C ASP A 192 15.10 -14.89 -9.57
N VAL A 193 14.91 -13.67 -9.08
CA VAL A 193 14.00 -12.69 -9.69
C VAL A 193 14.54 -12.19 -11.03
N VAL A 194 15.84 -11.88 -11.12
CA VAL A 194 16.48 -11.44 -12.37
C VAL A 194 16.40 -12.52 -13.45
N ASP A 195 16.60 -13.79 -13.11
CA ASP A 195 16.48 -14.91 -14.03
C ASP A 195 15.04 -15.00 -14.58
N LYS A 196 14.03 -14.91 -13.71
CA LYS A 196 12.61 -14.87 -14.12
C LYS A 196 12.29 -13.67 -15.03
N LEU A 197 12.87 -12.49 -14.74
CA LEU A 197 12.73 -11.31 -15.59
C LEU A 197 13.38 -11.54 -16.96
N ALA A 198 14.56 -12.17 -17.01
CA ALA A 198 15.24 -12.50 -18.26
C ALA A 198 14.43 -13.49 -19.11
N ASP A 199 13.89 -14.55 -18.49
CA ASP A 199 13.04 -15.54 -19.15
C ASP A 199 11.75 -14.92 -19.72
N ALA A 200 11.20 -13.91 -19.02
CA ALA A 200 10.03 -13.17 -19.48
C ALA A 200 10.34 -12.11 -20.56
N GLY A 201 11.61 -11.89 -20.90
CA GLY A 201 12.02 -10.84 -21.84
C GLY A 201 11.81 -9.43 -21.30
N ALA A 202 11.97 -9.24 -19.98
CA ALA A 202 11.74 -7.99 -19.28
C ALA A 202 12.49 -6.81 -19.93
N TYR A 203 11.73 -5.78 -20.28
CA TYR A 203 12.28 -4.58 -20.91
C TYR A 203 13.26 -3.84 -19.99
N GLY A 204 14.44 -3.48 -20.52
CA GLY A 204 15.47 -2.70 -19.83
C GLY A 204 16.46 -3.52 -18.99
N LEU A 205 16.26 -4.83 -18.86
CA LEU A 205 17.17 -5.70 -18.13
C LEU A 205 18.55 -5.84 -18.80
N PRO A 206 18.67 -6.10 -20.12
CA PRO A 206 19.97 -6.25 -20.76
C PRO A 206 20.85 -5.00 -20.64
N GLU A 207 20.25 -3.82 -20.76
CA GLU A 207 20.95 -2.54 -20.58
C GLU A 207 21.40 -2.36 -19.13
N ALA A 208 20.53 -2.67 -18.16
CA ALA A 208 20.85 -2.53 -16.74
C ALA A 208 22.03 -3.43 -16.31
N LEU A 209 22.07 -4.68 -16.79
CA LEU A 209 23.13 -5.64 -16.46
C LEU A 209 24.51 -5.25 -17.00
N GLN A 210 24.59 -4.44 -18.07
CA GLN A 210 25.88 -3.96 -18.60
C GLN A 210 26.65 -3.09 -17.60
N TYR A 211 25.94 -2.45 -16.67
CA TYR A 211 26.50 -1.57 -15.64
C TYR A 211 26.84 -2.30 -14.32
N GLU A 212 26.56 -3.59 -14.20
CA GLU A 212 26.82 -4.40 -12.99
C GLU A 212 28.18 -5.16 -13.04
N ARG A 213 29.07 -4.78 -13.97
CA ARG A 213 30.41 -5.37 -14.15
C ARG A 213 31.41 -4.98 -13.06
#